data_AF-A0A956HJJ3-F1
#
_entry.id   AF-A0A956HJJ3-F1
#
_cell.length_a   1.000
_cell.length_b   1.000
_cell.length_c   1.000
_cell.angle_alpha   90.00
_cell.angle_beta   90.00
_cell.angle_gamma   90.00
#
_symmetry.space_group_name_H-M   'P 1'
#
loop_
_entity.id
_entity.type
_entity.pdbx_description
1 polymer ?
#
loop_
_entity_poly.entity_id
_entity_poly.type
_entity_poly.pdbx_seq_one_letter_code
_entity_poly.pdbx_strand_id
1 'polypeptide(L)'
;MVGCLAAPRAKAPRREAPEEASVVAAADVDPEAAPAPAPASPAVPGSDLPLELLATVASARTSESSASILDREQNTVDSYRVGDAIRPGVVIDAILRREVVLRREQAREALRIGDAAIELTEGPTPGVRSASVAADLRGLLVSVPPGAQSVGRPNAGALVSGVQLPENPALYTRRLPALAWGSTFAITRLQEGVARFRRDSGFRGELAIGGISKQHGGPFSPHKSHQSGRDVDITLPRRAGAHDWDATWSLVEAFIETGAVERIFLDHGRQRGLYEAARRAGVPTRTLERVIQYPRGRGSPAIVQHVRGHAEHIHVRFRCGPTEARCESWIYPNEEDDG
;
A
#
# COMPACT_ATOMS: atom_id res chain seq x y z
N MET A 1 72.83 4.77 66.78
CA MET A 1 71.92 4.66 65.62
C MET A 1 72.29 5.81 64.68
N VAL A 2 73.24 5.73 63.73
CA VAL A 2 73.30 4.96 62.45
C VAL A 2 72.00 5.11 61.65
N GLY A 3 71.88 5.70 60.45
CA GLY A 3 72.70 6.37 59.42
C GLY A 3 71.69 6.97 58.39
N CYS A 4 71.97 7.63 57.27
CA CYS A 4 73.18 7.96 56.52
C CYS A 4 72.82 9.03 55.44
N LEU A 5 73.62 10.10 55.37
CA LEU A 5 74.17 10.85 54.21
C LEU A 5 73.40 11.13 52.89
N ALA A 6 73.52 12.40 52.46
CA ALA A 6 73.39 12.95 51.07
C ALA A 6 74.48 12.37 50.12
N ALA A 7 74.52 12.46 48.78
CA ALA A 7 73.92 13.26 47.67
C ALA A 7 74.15 12.46 46.33
N PRO A 8 74.31 13.05 45.11
CA PRO A 8 73.44 13.80 44.18
C PRO A 8 73.32 13.14 42.76
N ARG A 9 72.60 13.73 41.76
CA ARG A 9 73.03 13.85 40.33
C ARG A 9 72.02 14.49 39.33
N ALA A 10 72.54 15.50 38.61
CA ALA A 10 72.57 15.78 37.15
C ALA A 10 71.32 15.98 36.24
N LYS A 11 71.53 16.88 35.27
CA LYS A 11 70.69 17.49 34.19
C LYS A 11 70.39 16.60 32.97
N ALA A 12 69.35 16.95 32.18
CA ALA A 12 69.28 16.77 30.71
C ALA A 12 68.32 17.82 30.03
N PRO A 13 68.42 18.10 28.69
CA PRO A 13 68.05 19.38 28.07
C PRO A 13 66.86 19.39 27.05
N ARG A 14 66.55 20.59 26.52
CA ARG A 14 65.43 21.05 25.64
C ARG A 14 65.43 20.55 24.17
N ARG A 15 64.24 20.62 23.52
CA ARG A 15 63.95 20.96 22.08
C ARG A 15 62.42 21.20 21.96
N GLU A 16 61.92 22.42 21.68
CA GLU A 16 61.76 23.20 20.42
C GLU A 16 60.35 23.07 19.79
N ALA A 17 59.76 24.23 19.44
CA ALA A 17 58.44 24.40 18.81
C ALA A 17 58.60 24.71 17.31
N PRO A 18 57.53 24.54 16.51
CA PRO A 18 57.19 25.52 15.46
C PRO A 18 55.66 25.75 15.38
N GLU A 19 55.07 26.70 14.66
CA GLU A 19 55.38 28.03 14.12
C GLU A 19 54.02 28.50 13.50
N GLU A 20 53.65 29.77 13.66
CA GLU A 20 52.43 30.36 13.07
C GLU A 20 52.59 30.68 11.58
N ALA A 21 51.53 30.54 10.79
CA ALA A 21 51.29 31.27 9.53
C ALA A 21 49.77 31.28 9.29
N SER A 22 49.04 32.40 9.23
CA SER A 22 49.11 33.63 8.42
C SER A 22 47.90 33.68 7.48
N VAL A 23 47.17 34.79 7.56
CA VAL A 23 45.90 35.11 6.91
C VAL A 23 46.12 35.53 5.44
N VAL A 24 45.20 35.17 4.55
CA VAL A 24 44.88 35.96 3.34
C VAL A 24 43.38 35.89 3.07
N ALA A 25 42.81 37.05 2.74
CA ALA A 25 41.37 37.29 2.61
C ALA A 25 40.87 37.20 1.16
N ALA A 26 39.58 36.84 1.07
CA ALA A 26 38.53 37.20 0.11
C ALA A 26 38.62 36.79 -1.38
N ALA A 27 37.59 36.06 -1.82
CA ALA A 27 36.89 36.34 -3.08
C ALA A 27 35.42 35.91 -2.94
N ASP A 28 34.51 36.86 -3.17
CA ASP A 28 33.08 36.64 -3.39
C ASP A 28 32.85 35.72 -4.60
N VAL A 29 31.90 34.79 -4.51
CA VAL A 29 31.46 33.93 -5.62
C VAL A 29 29.94 34.08 -5.79
N ASP A 30 29.56 34.54 -6.96
CA ASP A 30 28.18 34.78 -7.43
C ASP A 30 27.22 33.58 -7.21
N PRO A 31 25.93 33.82 -6.87
CA PRO A 31 24.96 32.76 -6.73
C PRO A 31 24.10 32.61 -8.00
N GLU A 32 24.64 32.16 -9.13
CA GLU A 32 23.77 31.64 -10.22
C GLU A 32 24.51 30.77 -11.25
N ALA A 33 24.30 29.46 -11.21
CA ALA A 33 24.22 28.58 -12.39
C ALA A 33 23.82 27.17 -11.94
N ALA A 34 22.56 26.78 -12.19
CA ALA A 34 22.14 25.38 -12.11
C ALA A 34 22.94 24.55 -13.15
N PRO A 35 23.36 23.31 -12.83
CA PRO A 35 24.08 22.47 -13.77
C PRO A 35 23.19 22.13 -14.99
N ALA A 36 23.78 22.24 -16.19
CA ALA A 36 23.12 21.91 -17.45
C ALA A 36 22.62 20.44 -17.45
N PRO A 37 21.45 20.16 -18.04
CA PRO A 37 20.91 18.80 -18.10
C PRO A 37 21.82 17.88 -18.91
N ALA A 38 22.07 16.68 -18.38
CA ALA A 38 22.82 15.62 -19.05
C ALA A 38 22.17 15.23 -20.41
N PRO A 39 22.95 14.78 -21.40
CA PRO A 39 22.40 14.35 -22.70
C PRO A 39 21.42 13.19 -22.52
N ALA A 40 20.24 13.30 -23.16
CA ALA A 40 19.20 12.30 -23.09
C ALA A 40 19.68 10.96 -23.69
N SER A 41 19.62 9.88 -22.90
CA SER A 41 19.79 8.51 -23.40
C SER A 41 18.83 8.21 -24.55
N PRO A 42 19.21 7.35 -25.52
CA PRO A 42 18.31 6.96 -26.60
C PRO A 42 17.02 6.37 -26.06
N ALA A 43 15.89 6.78 -26.63
CA ALA A 43 14.56 6.37 -26.20
C ALA A 43 14.38 4.84 -26.33
N VAL A 44 13.90 4.20 -25.25
CA VAL A 44 13.62 2.76 -25.23
C VAL A 44 12.44 2.46 -26.19
N PRO A 45 12.54 1.43 -27.07
CA PRO A 45 11.46 1.10 -28.01
C PRO A 45 10.18 0.68 -27.29
N GLY A 46 9.01 0.89 -27.91
CA GLY A 46 7.73 0.46 -27.36
C GLY A 46 7.58 -1.07 -27.31
N SER A 47 6.87 -1.59 -26.31
CA SER A 47 6.57 -3.03 -26.22
C SER A 47 5.36 -3.42 -27.09
N ASP A 48 5.40 -4.62 -27.64
CA ASP A 48 4.34 -5.26 -28.42
C ASP A 48 3.44 -6.19 -27.58
N LEU A 49 3.76 -6.34 -26.29
CA LEU A 49 2.98 -7.16 -25.38
C LEU A 49 1.56 -6.61 -25.22
N PRO A 50 0.56 -7.49 -24.98
CA PRO A 50 -0.82 -7.07 -24.72
C PRO A 50 -0.99 -6.54 -23.28
N LEU A 51 -0.08 -5.64 -22.89
CA LEU A 51 -0.02 -4.97 -21.61
C LEU A 51 -0.34 -3.49 -21.83
N GLU A 52 -1.17 -2.93 -20.97
CA GLU A 52 -1.53 -1.52 -21.00
C GLU A 52 -1.16 -0.87 -19.68
N LEU A 53 -0.29 0.15 -19.73
CA LEU A 53 0.10 0.90 -18.54
C LEU A 53 -1.03 1.86 -18.16
N LEU A 54 -1.69 1.59 -17.03
CA LEU A 54 -2.84 2.36 -16.55
C LEU A 54 -2.45 3.52 -15.65
N ALA A 55 -1.38 3.37 -14.86
CA ALA A 55 -0.90 4.39 -13.94
C ALA A 55 0.55 4.11 -13.51
N THR A 56 1.28 5.17 -13.18
CA THR A 56 2.60 5.11 -12.53
C THR A 56 2.61 6.03 -11.32
N VAL A 57 3.09 5.54 -10.18
CA VAL A 57 3.55 6.38 -9.08
C VAL A 57 5.07 6.32 -9.12
N ALA A 58 5.71 7.41 -9.56
CA ALA A 58 7.17 7.52 -9.56
C ALA A 58 7.63 8.21 -8.27
N SER A 59 8.61 7.64 -7.58
CA SER A 59 9.20 8.21 -6.35
C SER A 59 10.72 8.31 -6.48
N ALA A 60 11.32 9.23 -5.73
CA ALA A 60 12.78 9.32 -5.55
C ALA A 60 13.36 8.05 -4.90
N ARG A 61 12.56 7.31 -4.13
CA ARG A 61 12.90 5.98 -3.63
C ARG A 61 12.28 4.94 -4.54
N THR A 62 13.11 4.18 -5.26
CA THR A 62 12.66 3.14 -6.22
C THR A 62 11.74 2.10 -5.60
N SER A 63 11.95 1.77 -4.32
CA SER A 63 11.09 0.85 -3.57
C SER A 63 9.66 1.36 -3.38
N GLU A 64 9.41 2.66 -3.52
CA GLU A 64 8.09 3.28 -3.43
C GLU A 64 7.44 3.49 -4.79
N SER A 65 8.19 3.33 -5.87
CA SER A 65 7.63 3.39 -7.22
C SER A 65 6.73 2.19 -7.49
N SER A 66 5.61 2.43 -8.14
CA SER A 66 4.67 1.38 -8.54
C SER A 66 4.00 1.69 -9.87
N ALA A 67 3.63 0.65 -10.60
CA ALA A 67 2.94 0.76 -11.88
C ALA A 67 1.73 -0.15 -11.89
N SER A 68 0.57 0.37 -12.26
CA SER A 68 -0.63 -0.45 -12.51
C SER A 68 -0.68 -0.80 -13.98
N ILE A 69 -0.67 -2.09 -14.30
CA ILE A 69 -0.65 -2.60 -15.66
C ILE A 69 -1.86 -3.52 -15.84
N LEU A 70 -2.62 -3.29 -16.91
CA LEU A 70 -3.66 -4.19 -17.39
C LEU A 70 -3.00 -5.21 -18.33
N ASP A 71 -3.10 -6.49 -17.98
CA ASP A 71 -2.84 -7.59 -18.90
C ASP A 71 -4.12 -7.90 -19.67
N ARG A 72 -4.14 -7.62 -20.99
CA ARG A 72 -5.34 -7.78 -21.83
C ARG A 72 -5.63 -9.24 -22.18
N GLU A 73 -4.64 -10.12 -22.15
CA GLU A 73 -4.85 -11.55 -22.41
C GLU A 73 -5.44 -12.24 -21.17
N GLN A 74 -4.91 -11.92 -19.99
CA GLN A 74 -5.39 -12.47 -18.73
C GLN A 74 -6.60 -11.69 -18.18
N ASN A 75 -6.86 -10.51 -18.75
CA ASN A 75 -7.89 -9.57 -18.31
C ASN A 75 -7.75 -9.20 -16.82
N THR A 76 -6.51 -8.99 -16.37
CA THR A 76 -6.17 -8.65 -14.98
C THR A 76 -5.54 -7.26 -14.90
N VAL A 77 -5.79 -6.56 -13.80
CA VAL A 77 -5.07 -5.32 -13.48
C VAL A 77 -4.29 -5.56 -12.21
N ASP A 78 -2.97 -5.47 -12.30
CA ASP A 78 -2.06 -5.71 -11.20
C ASP A 78 -1.11 -4.52 -11.02
N SER A 79 -0.57 -4.38 -9.80
CA SER A 79 0.41 -3.34 -9.48
C SER A 79 1.77 -3.96 -9.29
N TYR A 80 2.76 -3.44 -10.01
CA TYR A 80 4.12 -3.95 -10.04
C TYR A 80 5.10 -2.92 -9.50
N ARG A 81 6.18 -3.41 -8.90
CA ARG A 81 7.36 -2.65 -8.47
C ARG A 81 8.55 -2.99 -9.35
N VAL A 82 9.61 -2.18 -9.23
CA VAL A 82 10.90 -2.48 -9.88
C VAL A 82 11.41 -3.84 -9.41
N GLY A 83 11.70 -4.73 -10.36
CA GLY A 83 12.13 -6.11 -10.13
C GLY A 83 11.02 -7.16 -10.24
N ASP A 84 9.74 -6.77 -10.18
CA ASP A 84 8.65 -7.74 -10.27
C ASP A 84 8.56 -8.35 -11.66
N ALA A 85 8.24 -9.65 -11.72
CA ALA A 85 7.93 -10.34 -12.96
C ALA A 85 6.45 -10.13 -13.31
N ILE A 86 6.17 -9.58 -14.49
CA ILE A 86 4.80 -9.48 -15.02
C ILE A 86 4.37 -10.83 -15.59
N ARG A 87 5.28 -11.46 -16.34
CA ARG A 87 5.11 -12.76 -17.01
C ARG A 87 6.45 -13.51 -17.01
N PRO A 88 6.49 -14.82 -17.28
CA PRO A 88 7.76 -15.53 -17.42
C PRO A 88 8.70 -14.82 -18.41
N GLY A 89 9.89 -14.44 -17.94
CA GLY A 89 10.89 -13.74 -18.76
C GLY A 89 10.69 -12.22 -18.95
N VAL A 90 9.62 -11.63 -18.39
CA VAL A 90 9.34 -10.18 -18.49
C VAL A 90 9.31 -9.56 -17.10
N VAL A 91 10.28 -8.70 -16.81
CA VAL A 91 10.41 -8.04 -15.50
C VAL A 91 10.36 -6.53 -15.61
N ILE A 92 9.91 -5.87 -14.56
CA ILE A 92 9.97 -4.41 -14.44
C ILE A 92 11.43 -4.00 -14.18
N ASP A 93 12.01 -3.30 -15.13
CA ASP A 93 13.38 -2.80 -15.05
C ASP A 93 13.45 -1.40 -14.45
N ALA A 94 12.49 -0.54 -14.80
CA ALA A 94 12.33 0.78 -14.19
C ALA A 94 10.88 1.27 -14.25
N ILE A 95 10.49 2.10 -13.29
CA ILE A 95 9.20 2.80 -13.27
C ILE A 95 9.50 4.29 -13.28
N LEU A 96 9.15 4.94 -14.38
CA LEU A 96 9.31 6.37 -14.62
C LEU A 96 7.94 7.05 -14.60
N ARG A 97 7.92 8.38 -14.68
CA ARG A 97 6.67 9.11 -14.88
C ARG A 97 6.11 8.75 -16.26
N ARG A 98 4.91 8.17 -16.29
CA ARG A 98 4.15 7.78 -17.50
C ARG A 98 4.78 6.69 -18.36
N GLU A 99 5.86 6.07 -17.90
CA GLU A 99 6.59 5.04 -18.64
C GLU A 99 7.06 3.96 -17.67
N VAL A 100 6.94 2.70 -18.10
CA VAL A 100 7.54 1.56 -17.42
C VAL A 100 8.48 0.90 -18.39
N VAL A 101 9.74 0.76 -17.98
CA VAL A 101 10.73 0.00 -18.72
C VAL A 101 10.63 -1.45 -18.30
N LEU A 102 10.37 -2.32 -19.27
CA LEU A 102 10.40 -3.76 -19.13
C LEU A 102 11.76 -4.27 -19.60
N ARG A 103 12.22 -5.36 -18.97
CA ARG A 103 13.33 -6.16 -19.47
C ARG A 103 12.83 -7.54 -19.85
N ARG A 104 13.00 -7.86 -21.13
CA ARG A 104 12.73 -9.17 -21.72
C ARG A 104 14.06 -9.71 -22.25
N GLU A 105 14.60 -10.72 -21.57
CA GLU A 105 15.95 -11.24 -21.81
C GLU A 105 17.04 -10.14 -21.74
N GLN A 106 17.65 -9.79 -22.87
CA GLN A 106 18.68 -8.74 -23.01
C GLN A 106 18.11 -7.42 -23.57
N ALA A 107 16.84 -7.40 -23.99
CA ALA A 107 16.19 -6.24 -24.57
C ALA A 107 15.46 -5.41 -23.50
N ARG A 108 15.48 -4.09 -23.68
CA ARG A 108 14.66 -3.15 -22.90
C ARG A 108 13.54 -2.64 -23.79
N GLU A 109 12.34 -2.62 -23.26
CA GLU A 109 11.12 -2.18 -23.94
C GLU A 109 10.35 -1.24 -23.02
N ALA A 110 9.49 -0.39 -23.56
CA ALA A 110 8.74 0.59 -22.80
C ALA A 110 7.23 0.39 -22.98
N LEU A 111 6.51 0.29 -21.86
CA LEU A 111 5.09 0.57 -21.82
C LEU A 111 4.92 2.06 -21.50
N ARG A 112 4.14 2.76 -22.33
CA ARG A 112 3.80 4.16 -22.10
C ARG A 112 2.32 4.26 -21.79
N ILE A 113 2.01 5.20 -20.90
CA ILE A 113 0.63 5.60 -20.67
C ILE A 113 0.06 6.09 -22.01
N GLY A 114 -1.00 5.44 -22.51
CA GLY A 114 -1.78 5.97 -23.64
C GLY A 114 -2.59 7.20 -23.23
N ASP A 115 -3.09 7.97 -24.20
CA ASP A 115 -3.91 9.18 -24.00
C ASP A 115 -5.20 8.95 -23.16
N ALA A 116 -5.49 7.70 -22.78
CA ALA A 116 -6.63 7.26 -21.99
C ALA A 116 -6.34 6.98 -20.50
N ALA A 117 -5.11 7.09 -20.02
CA ALA A 117 -4.78 6.76 -18.63
C ALA A 117 -5.17 7.86 -17.63
N ILE A 118 -5.43 7.43 -16.40
CA ILE A 118 -5.67 8.34 -15.28
C ILE A 118 -4.32 8.81 -14.78
N GLU A 119 -4.07 10.12 -14.92
CA GLU A 119 -3.03 10.77 -14.14
C GLU A 119 -3.43 10.74 -12.67
N LEU A 120 -2.78 9.86 -11.90
CA LEU A 120 -2.58 10.15 -10.49
C LEU A 120 -1.44 11.17 -10.45
N THR A 121 -1.78 12.45 -10.67
CA THR A 121 -0.86 13.54 -10.41
C THR A 121 -0.31 13.36 -9.01
N GLU A 122 1.02 13.49 -8.86
CA GLU A 122 1.61 13.78 -7.57
C GLU A 122 0.77 14.90 -6.95
N GLY A 123 0.09 14.61 -5.85
CA GLY A 123 -0.35 15.68 -4.97
C GLY A 123 0.85 16.59 -4.74
N PRO A 124 0.63 17.91 -4.63
CA PRO A 124 1.69 18.91 -4.69
C PRO A 124 2.88 18.47 -3.84
N THR A 125 4.06 18.45 -4.47
CA THR A 125 5.41 18.13 -3.99
C THR A 125 5.48 17.68 -2.52
N PRO A 126 5.98 16.46 -2.19
CA PRO A 126 6.07 15.98 -0.82
C PRO A 126 7.12 16.75 -0.02
N GLY A 127 6.72 17.90 0.50
CA GLY A 127 7.49 18.67 1.47
C GLY A 127 6.78 18.80 2.82
N VAL A 128 5.44 18.70 2.87
CA VAL A 128 4.70 19.06 4.10
C VAL A 128 3.45 18.21 4.39
N ARG A 129 2.71 17.70 3.38
CA ARG A 129 1.40 17.03 3.64
C ARG A 129 1.45 15.55 4.02
N SER A 130 2.28 14.71 3.39
CA SER A 130 2.31 13.26 3.68
C SER A 130 2.79 12.94 5.11
N ALA A 131 3.76 13.71 5.60
CA ALA A 131 4.21 13.63 6.99
C ALA A 131 3.11 14.05 7.99
N SER A 132 2.31 15.08 7.66
CA SER A 132 1.17 15.50 8.50
C SER A 132 0.05 14.44 8.54
N VAL A 133 -0.28 13.82 7.40
CA VAL A 133 -1.31 12.77 7.34
C VAL A 133 -0.91 11.55 8.16
N ALA A 134 0.34 11.12 8.05
CA ALA A 134 0.89 10.03 8.86
C ALA A 134 1.11 10.41 10.34
N ALA A 135 1.29 11.68 10.66
CA ALA A 135 1.39 12.17 12.04
C ALA A 135 0.02 12.25 12.72
N ASP A 136 -1.00 12.76 12.02
CA ASP A 136 -2.36 12.89 12.53
C ASP A 136 -3.02 11.54 12.79
N LEU A 137 -2.74 10.53 11.95
CA LEU A 137 -3.24 9.17 12.19
C LEU A 137 -2.58 8.51 13.39
N ARG A 138 -1.30 8.81 13.72
CA ARG A 138 -0.58 8.12 14.80
C ARG A 138 -1.24 8.26 16.17
N GLY A 139 -1.94 9.37 16.43
CA GLY A 139 -2.71 9.54 17.66
C GLY A 139 -3.94 8.63 17.77
N LEU A 140 -4.40 8.07 16.64
CA LEU A 140 -5.58 7.20 16.56
C LEU A 140 -5.23 5.72 16.46
N LEU A 141 -4.03 5.34 16.01
CA LEU A 141 -3.67 3.93 15.80
C LEU A 141 -3.07 3.31 17.07
N VAL A 142 -3.43 2.05 17.35
CA VAL A 142 -2.77 1.26 18.38
C VAL A 142 -1.59 0.51 17.77
N SER A 143 -0.48 0.44 18.50
CA SER A 143 0.73 -0.27 18.07
C SER A 143 0.43 -1.74 17.76
N VAL A 144 0.86 -2.19 16.58
CA VAL A 144 0.71 -3.58 16.09
C VAL A 144 2.06 -4.28 16.25
N PRO A 145 2.15 -5.39 16.98
CA PRO A 145 3.40 -6.15 17.08
C PRO A 145 3.91 -6.62 15.71
N PRO A 146 5.22 -6.53 15.42
CA PRO A 146 5.78 -7.04 14.19
C PRO A 146 5.87 -8.58 14.20
N GLY A 147 6.07 -9.17 13.02
CA GLY A 147 6.43 -10.59 12.86
C GLY A 147 5.26 -11.54 12.57
N ALA A 148 4.01 -11.08 12.67
CA ALA A 148 2.87 -11.86 12.19
C ALA A 148 2.84 -11.92 10.66
N GLN A 149 2.74 -13.12 10.09
CA GLN A 149 2.81 -13.37 8.65
C GLN A 149 1.63 -14.19 8.13
N SER A 150 1.01 -13.71 7.05
CA SER A 150 0.11 -14.51 6.20
C SER A 150 0.88 -15.59 5.44
N VAL A 151 0.34 -16.80 5.39
CA VAL A 151 0.92 -17.94 4.66
C VAL A 151 -0.15 -18.62 3.82
N GLY A 152 0.20 -18.95 2.57
CA GLY A 152 -0.69 -19.60 1.61
C GLY A 152 -1.79 -18.68 1.08
N ARG A 153 -2.86 -19.32 0.60
CA ARG A 153 -3.99 -18.63 -0.03
C ARG A 153 -5.07 -18.26 1.00
N PRO A 154 -5.89 -17.25 0.73
CA PRO A 154 -7.05 -16.88 1.55
C PRO A 154 -8.00 -18.03 1.91
N ASN A 155 -8.13 -19.03 1.02
CA ASN A 155 -9.02 -20.19 1.15
C ASN A 155 -8.28 -21.51 1.45
N ALA A 156 -6.95 -21.46 1.61
CA ALA A 156 -6.10 -22.60 1.92
C ALA A 156 -4.81 -22.06 2.55
N GLY A 157 -4.94 -21.49 3.74
CA GLY A 157 -3.90 -20.68 4.35
C GLY A 157 -3.80 -20.83 5.86
N ALA A 158 -2.77 -20.21 6.40
CA ALA A 158 -2.48 -20.16 7.82
C ALA A 158 -1.95 -18.78 8.21
N LEU A 159 -1.91 -18.54 9.51
CA LEU A 159 -1.34 -17.33 10.10
C LEU A 159 -0.24 -17.72 11.09
N VAL A 160 0.97 -17.20 10.87
CA VAL A 160 2.11 -17.42 11.77
C VAL A 160 2.24 -16.22 12.69
N SER A 161 2.38 -16.48 14.00
CA SER A 161 2.52 -15.45 15.04
C SER A 161 1.43 -14.38 14.97
N GLY A 162 0.18 -14.79 14.67
CA GLY A 162 -0.94 -13.89 14.40
C GLY A 162 -1.12 -12.81 15.45
N VAL A 163 -1.47 -11.61 15.00
CA VAL A 163 -1.78 -10.48 15.87
C VAL A 163 -3.29 -10.31 15.95
N GLN A 164 -3.83 -10.29 17.16
CA GLN A 164 -5.22 -9.93 17.36
C GLN A 164 -5.41 -8.44 17.08
N LEU A 165 -6.46 -8.08 16.35
CA LEU A 165 -6.87 -6.69 16.14
C LEU A 165 -6.97 -5.99 17.50
N PRO A 166 -6.14 -4.97 17.75
CA PRO A 166 -6.18 -4.25 19.03
C PRO A 166 -7.54 -3.61 19.26
N GLU A 167 -7.92 -3.46 20.52
CA GLU A 167 -9.12 -2.69 20.85
C GLU A 167 -8.89 -1.22 20.56
N ASN A 168 -9.83 -0.61 19.85
CA ASN A 168 -9.79 0.81 19.53
C ASN A 168 -11.20 1.36 19.37
N PRO A 169 -11.90 1.64 20.49
CA PRO A 169 -13.30 2.06 20.45
C PRO A 169 -13.52 3.42 19.77
N ALA A 170 -12.46 4.22 19.57
CA ALA A 170 -12.54 5.46 18.79
C ALA A 170 -12.70 5.20 17.28
N LEU A 171 -12.22 4.05 16.80
CA LEU A 171 -12.24 3.69 15.38
C LEU A 171 -13.33 2.68 15.05
N TYR A 172 -13.48 1.63 15.85
CA TYR A 172 -14.34 0.50 15.53
C TYR A 172 -14.78 -0.31 16.76
N THR A 173 -15.82 -1.12 16.57
CA THR A 173 -16.21 -2.18 17.50
C THR A 173 -15.74 -3.53 16.98
N ARG A 174 -14.95 -4.25 17.77
CA ARG A 174 -14.47 -5.59 17.44
C ARG A 174 -15.49 -6.64 17.88
N ARG A 175 -16.20 -7.27 16.95
CA ARG A 175 -17.36 -8.14 17.25
C ARG A 175 -16.96 -9.56 17.64
N LEU A 176 -15.93 -10.11 17.02
CA LEU A 176 -15.58 -11.53 17.13
C LEU A 176 -14.12 -11.69 17.57
N PRO A 177 -13.77 -11.47 18.86
CA PRO A 177 -12.39 -11.54 19.34
C PRO A 177 -11.64 -12.82 18.94
N ALA A 178 -12.29 -13.98 19.01
CA ALA A 178 -11.70 -15.27 18.65
C ALA A 178 -11.34 -15.39 17.15
N LEU A 179 -11.96 -14.58 16.30
CA LEU A 179 -11.77 -14.55 14.85
C LEU A 179 -11.15 -13.22 14.37
N ALA A 180 -10.65 -12.39 15.28
CA ALA A 180 -10.10 -11.08 14.95
C ALA A 180 -8.56 -11.11 14.89
N TRP A 181 -7.97 -12.16 14.30
CA TRP A 181 -6.53 -12.31 14.18
C TRP A 181 -6.09 -12.08 12.75
N GLY A 182 -4.97 -11.40 12.55
CA GLY A 182 -4.44 -11.12 11.22
C GLY A 182 -2.93 -10.97 11.21
N SER A 183 -2.40 -10.76 10.02
CA SER A 183 -0.97 -10.47 9.88
C SER A 183 -0.64 -9.03 10.29
N THR A 184 0.65 -8.77 10.53
CA THR A 184 1.11 -7.43 10.93
C THR A 184 0.68 -6.40 9.89
N PHE A 185 0.87 -6.74 8.63
CA PHE A 185 0.55 -5.88 7.50
C PHE A 185 -0.96 -5.62 7.41
N ALA A 186 -1.78 -6.67 7.43
CA ALA A 186 -3.23 -6.55 7.31
C ALA A 186 -3.83 -5.74 8.48
N ILE A 187 -3.45 -6.03 9.72
CA ILE A 187 -3.97 -5.31 10.91
C ILE A 187 -3.55 -3.84 10.90
N THR A 188 -2.32 -3.53 10.48
CA THR A 188 -1.85 -2.15 10.36
C THR A 188 -2.66 -1.37 9.32
N ARG A 189 -2.85 -1.95 8.13
CA ARG A 189 -3.59 -1.31 7.03
C ARG A 189 -5.09 -1.21 7.30
N LEU A 190 -5.63 -2.17 8.06
CA LEU A 190 -7.00 -2.07 8.58
C LEU A 190 -7.18 -0.84 9.46
N GLN A 191 -6.34 -0.66 10.47
CA GLN A 191 -6.44 0.51 11.36
C GLN A 191 -6.23 1.82 10.59
N GLU A 192 -5.27 1.86 9.66
CA GLU A 192 -5.01 3.04 8.82
C GLU A 192 -6.21 3.41 7.94
N GLY A 193 -6.81 2.43 7.25
CA GLY A 193 -7.98 2.64 6.40
C GLY A 193 -9.19 3.13 7.20
N VAL A 194 -9.45 2.56 8.38
CA VAL A 194 -10.55 3.02 9.25
C VAL A 194 -10.28 4.41 9.80
N ALA A 195 -9.05 4.70 10.26
CA ALA A 195 -8.72 6.01 10.81
C ALA A 195 -8.81 7.11 9.74
N ARG A 196 -8.36 6.81 8.52
CA ARG A 196 -8.55 7.69 7.35
C ARG A 196 -10.03 7.92 7.07
N PHE A 197 -10.83 6.85 7.00
CA PHE A 197 -12.28 6.97 6.79
C PHE A 197 -12.94 7.87 7.85
N ARG A 198 -12.64 7.66 9.13
CA ARG A 198 -13.22 8.45 10.23
C ARG A 198 -12.88 9.93 10.11
N ARG A 199 -11.63 10.25 9.80
CA ARG A 199 -11.16 11.63 9.62
C ARG A 199 -11.81 12.28 8.41
N ASP A 200 -11.76 11.61 7.26
CA ASP A 200 -12.04 12.25 5.97
C ASP A 200 -13.56 12.36 5.73
N SER A 201 -14.34 11.39 6.21
CA SER A 201 -15.81 11.41 6.09
C SER A 201 -16.53 12.09 7.27
N GLY A 202 -15.86 12.20 8.43
CA GLY A 202 -16.50 12.61 9.68
C GLY A 202 -17.56 11.64 10.22
N PHE A 203 -17.66 10.42 9.68
CA PHE A 203 -18.66 9.43 10.10
C PHE A 203 -18.47 9.02 11.56
N ARG A 204 -19.51 9.23 12.39
CA ARG A 204 -19.51 8.92 13.84
C ARG A 204 -20.36 7.71 14.24
N GLY A 205 -21.03 7.07 13.29
CA GLY A 205 -21.83 5.87 13.56
C GLY A 205 -20.97 4.67 13.94
N GLU A 206 -21.62 3.59 14.38
CA GLU A 206 -20.92 2.33 14.63
C GLU A 206 -20.26 1.80 13.33
N LEU A 207 -19.01 1.36 13.45
CA LEU A 207 -18.32 0.59 12.42
C LEU A 207 -17.84 -0.69 13.09
N ALA A 208 -18.50 -1.81 12.79
CA ALA A 208 -18.20 -3.08 13.40
C ALA A 208 -17.29 -3.92 12.49
N ILE A 209 -16.18 -4.40 13.08
CA ILE A 209 -15.27 -5.36 12.45
C ILE A 209 -15.68 -6.76 12.86
N GLY A 210 -15.99 -7.59 11.86
CA GLY A 210 -16.37 -8.98 11.96
C GLY A 210 -15.17 -9.92 11.96
N GLY A 211 -15.26 -10.99 11.15
CA GLY A 211 -14.19 -11.99 11.04
C GLY A 211 -12.95 -11.45 10.31
N ILE A 212 -11.78 -11.94 10.72
CA ILE A 212 -10.49 -11.76 10.05
C ILE A 212 -9.84 -13.11 9.79
N SER A 213 -9.50 -13.82 10.87
CA SER A 213 -9.12 -15.23 10.89
C SER A 213 -9.07 -15.75 12.33
N LYS A 214 -8.99 -17.07 12.47
CA LYS A 214 -8.53 -17.70 13.72
C LYS A 214 -7.10 -17.28 14.05
N GLN A 215 -6.68 -17.46 15.30
CA GLN A 215 -5.34 -17.12 15.80
C GLN A 215 -4.17 -17.69 14.96
N HIS A 216 -4.34 -18.89 14.42
CA HIS A 216 -3.35 -19.56 13.56
C HIS A 216 -3.83 -19.69 12.10
N GLY A 217 -4.89 -18.97 11.74
CA GLY A 217 -5.54 -19.11 10.43
C GLY A 217 -6.33 -20.41 10.28
N GLY A 218 -6.49 -20.87 9.04
CA GLY A 218 -7.25 -22.06 8.68
C GLY A 218 -8.77 -21.85 8.60
N PRO A 219 -9.51 -22.88 8.13
CA PRO A 219 -10.92 -22.76 7.78
C PRO A 219 -11.84 -22.53 8.98
N PHE A 220 -12.89 -21.74 8.81
CA PHE A 220 -14.00 -21.63 9.76
C PHE A 220 -15.33 -21.28 9.06
N SER A 221 -16.40 -21.91 9.52
CA SER A 221 -17.75 -21.68 8.98
C SER A 221 -18.26 -20.27 9.32
N PRO A 222 -19.06 -19.64 8.45
CA PRO A 222 -19.45 -20.07 7.09
C PRO A 222 -18.47 -19.65 5.99
N HIS A 223 -17.30 -19.11 6.34
CA HIS A 223 -16.39 -18.45 5.41
C HIS A 223 -15.57 -19.47 4.60
N LYS A 224 -15.58 -19.32 3.27
CA LYS A 224 -14.73 -20.09 2.35
C LYS A 224 -13.28 -19.56 2.33
N SER A 225 -13.07 -18.30 2.73
CA SER A 225 -11.77 -17.62 2.85
C SER A 225 -11.46 -17.30 4.32
N HIS A 226 -10.75 -16.20 4.63
CA HIS A 226 -10.34 -15.81 5.99
C HIS A 226 -9.31 -16.74 6.64
N GLN A 227 -8.61 -17.56 5.87
CA GLN A 227 -7.70 -18.56 6.45
C GLN A 227 -6.29 -18.03 6.69
N SER A 228 -5.89 -16.94 6.03
CA SER A 228 -4.51 -16.43 6.09
C SER A 228 -4.36 -15.08 6.83
N GLY A 229 -5.41 -14.62 7.51
CA GLY A 229 -5.35 -13.42 8.35
C GLY A 229 -5.24 -12.09 7.59
N ARG A 230 -5.77 -12.04 6.35
CA ARG A 230 -5.75 -10.86 5.47
C ARG A 230 -7.09 -10.51 4.83
N ASP A 231 -8.13 -11.26 5.15
CA ASP A 231 -9.52 -10.94 4.84
C ASP A 231 -10.16 -10.28 6.06
N VAL A 232 -11.07 -9.33 5.90
CA VAL A 232 -11.75 -8.64 7.00
C VAL A 232 -13.19 -8.33 6.60
N ASP A 233 -14.16 -8.73 7.41
CA ASP A 233 -15.55 -8.32 7.23
C ASP A 233 -15.83 -7.02 8.00
N ILE A 234 -16.43 -6.05 7.33
CA ILE A 234 -16.76 -4.74 7.91
C ILE A 234 -18.20 -4.42 7.59
N THR A 235 -19.03 -4.23 8.63
CA THR A 235 -20.44 -3.87 8.46
C THR A 235 -20.58 -2.59 7.64
N LEU A 236 -21.56 -2.54 6.74
CA LEU A 236 -21.85 -1.32 5.98
C LEU A 236 -22.24 -0.18 6.93
N PRO A 237 -21.66 1.03 6.79
CA PRO A 237 -22.14 2.22 7.49
C PRO A 237 -23.65 2.39 7.37
N ARG A 238 -24.32 2.73 8.47
CA ARG A 238 -25.76 2.96 8.50
C ARG A 238 -26.10 4.34 9.06
N ARG A 239 -27.16 4.93 8.52
CA ARG A 239 -27.75 6.19 8.98
C ARG A 239 -29.27 6.07 8.90
N ALA A 240 -29.95 6.43 9.99
CA ALA A 240 -31.41 6.37 10.10
C ALA A 240 -32.04 5.02 9.66
N GLY A 241 -31.40 3.89 10.00
CA GLY A 241 -31.91 2.56 9.70
C GLY A 241 -31.68 2.07 8.26
N ALA A 242 -31.04 2.86 7.39
CA ALA A 242 -30.66 2.45 6.05
C ALA A 242 -29.13 2.40 5.89
N HIS A 243 -28.64 1.75 4.83
CA HIS A 243 -27.23 1.83 4.44
C HIS A 243 -26.90 3.26 4.02
N ASP A 244 -25.83 3.79 4.58
CA ASP A 244 -25.29 5.09 4.21
C ASP A 244 -24.26 4.91 3.09
N TRP A 245 -24.72 5.00 1.85
CA TRP A 245 -23.87 4.73 0.69
C TRP A 245 -22.77 5.77 0.49
N ASP A 246 -22.97 7.01 0.90
CA ASP A 246 -21.95 8.06 0.82
C ASP A 246 -20.81 7.78 1.83
N ALA A 247 -21.17 7.36 3.05
CA ALA A 247 -20.18 6.89 4.03
C ALA A 247 -19.54 5.56 3.60
N THR A 248 -20.30 4.65 2.99
CA THR A 248 -19.76 3.38 2.47
C THR A 248 -18.75 3.64 1.35
N TRP A 249 -19.03 4.57 0.43
CA TRP A 249 -18.08 4.98 -0.59
C TRP A 249 -16.81 5.55 0.04
N SER A 250 -16.94 6.47 0.99
CA SER A 250 -15.80 7.06 1.70
C SER A 250 -14.95 6.00 2.41
N LEU A 251 -15.57 4.94 2.94
CA LEU A 251 -14.86 3.81 3.54
C LEU A 251 -14.08 3.00 2.51
N VAL A 252 -14.71 2.67 1.37
CA VAL A 252 -14.06 1.97 0.25
C VAL A 252 -12.87 2.77 -0.29
N GLU A 253 -13.06 4.06 -0.51
CA GLU A 253 -12.01 4.99 -0.95
C GLU A 253 -10.85 5.03 0.04
N ALA A 254 -11.12 5.22 1.33
CA ALA A 254 -10.11 5.24 2.36
C ALA A 254 -9.27 3.94 2.41
N PHE A 255 -9.89 2.78 2.18
CA PHE A 255 -9.14 1.52 2.07
C PHE A 255 -8.31 1.44 0.80
N ILE A 256 -8.85 1.83 -0.36
CA ILE A 256 -8.10 1.84 -1.62
C ILE A 256 -6.86 2.73 -1.52
N GLU A 257 -6.99 3.90 -0.89
CA GLU A 257 -5.90 4.86 -0.69
C GLU A 257 -4.76 4.36 0.21
N THR A 258 -4.98 3.29 0.99
CA THR A 258 -3.87 2.63 1.72
C THR A 258 -2.87 1.96 0.75
N GLY A 259 -3.27 1.72 -0.50
CA GLY A 259 -2.48 0.97 -1.48
C GLY A 259 -2.32 -0.51 -1.12
N ALA A 260 -3.07 -1.02 -0.14
CA ALA A 260 -2.94 -2.37 0.39
C ALA A 260 -4.11 -3.29 0.02
N VAL A 261 -5.16 -2.79 -0.63
CA VAL A 261 -6.33 -3.59 -1.02
C VAL A 261 -6.03 -4.41 -2.27
N GLU A 262 -6.32 -5.71 -2.19
CA GLU A 262 -6.35 -6.63 -3.33
C GLU A 262 -7.75 -6.63 -3.96
N ARG A 263 -8.79 -6.84 -3.13
CA ARG A 263 -10.20 -6.91 -3.53
C ARG A 263 -11.11 -6.44 -2.41
N ILE A 264 -12.33 -6.04 -2.78
CA ILE A 264 -13.44 -5.82 -1.86
C ILE A 264 -14.64 -6.61 -2.39
N PHE A 265 -15.30 -7.42 -1.57
CA PHE A 265 -16.52 -8.12 -1.97
C PHE A 265 -17.76 -7.43 -1.42
N LEU A 266 -18.73 -7.22 -2.31
CA LEU A 266 -20.03 -6.62 -2.03
C LEU A 266 -21.05 -7.19 -3.01
N ASP A 267 -22.23 -7.58 -2.53
CA ASP A 267 -23.26 -8.15 -3.39
C ASP A 267 -23.61 -7.22 -4.57
N HIS A 268 -23.74 -7.77 -5.78
CA HIS A 268 -23.89 -6.97 -7.02
C HIS A 268 -25.06 -5.98 -6.93
N GLY A 269 -26.20 -6.41 -6.38
CA GLY A 269 -27.38 -5.55 -6.20
C GLY A 269 -27.15 -4.39 -5.21
N ARG A 270 -26.20 -4.52 -4.28
CA ARG A 270 -25.79 -3.45 -3.35
C ARG A 270 -24.83 -2.46 -4.01
N GLN A 271 -24.03 -2.91 -4.99
CA GLN A 271 -23.07 -2.06 -5.67
C GLN A 271 -23.70 -0.89 -6.42
N ARG A 272 -24.99 -0.96 -6.80
CA ARG A 272 -25.70 0.20 -7.37
C ARG A 272 -25.69 1.41 -6.44
N GLY A 273 -26.00 1.21 -5.15
CA GLY A 273 -26.00 2.29 -4.17
C GLY A 273 -24.61 2.89 -3.99
N LEU A 274 -23.59 2.03 -3.91
CA LEU A 274 -22.19 2.43 -3.86
C LEU A 274 -21.76 3.23 -5.10
N TYR A 275 -22.12 2.74 -6.30
CA TYR A 275 -21.81 3.39 -7.57
C TYR A 275 -22.45 4.77 -7.69
N GLU A 276 -23.72 4.91 -7.30
CA GLU A 276 -24.40 6.20 -7.30
C GLU A 276 -23.78 7.17 -6.30
N ALA A 277 -23.34 6.70 -5.13
CA ALA A 277 -22.60 7.51 -4.15
C ALA A 277 -21.25 7.99 -4.69
N ALA A 278 -20.47 7.10 -5.29
CA ALA A 278 -19.21 7.43 -5.92
C ALA A 278 -19.39 8.46 -7.06
N ARG A 279 -20.44 8.31 -7.87
CA ARG A 279 -20.80 9.31 -8.89
C ARG A 279 -21.14 10.68 -8.29
N ARG A 280 -21.92 10.71 -7.19
CA ARG A 280 -22.23 11.97 -6.48
C ARG A 280 -20.98 12.62 -5.90
N ALA A 281 -20.01 11.84 -5.47
CA ALA A 281 -18.69 12.32 -5.03
C ALA A 281 -17.81 12.85 -6.19
N GLY A 282 -18.29 12.82 -7.43
CA GLY A 282 -17.57 13.36 -8.60
C GLY A 282 -16.55 12.40 -9.21
N VAL A 283 -16.58 11.13 -8.86
CA VAL A 283 -15.62 10.14 -9.38
C VAL A 283 -15.85 9.93 -10.88
N PRO A 284 -14.81 10.09 -11.73
CA PRO A 284 -14.94 9.91 -13.17
C PRO A 284 -15.38 8.49 -13.55
N THR A 285 -16.21 8.35 -14.59
CA THR A 285 -16.72 7.05 -15.05
C THR A 285 -15.62 6.01 -15.29
N ARG A 286 -14.50 6.41 -15.90
CA ARG A 286 -13.35 5.51 -16.11
C ARG A 286 -12.75 4.98 -14.82
N THR A 287 -12.74 5.77 -13.75
CA THR A 287 -12.31 5.32 -12.42
C THR A 287 -13.32 4.34 -11.84
N LEU A 288 -14.62 4.65 -11.96
CA LEU A 288 -15.68 3.77 -11.48
C LEU A 288 -15.63 2.40 -12.13
N GLU A 289 -15.35 2.32 -13.43
CA GLU A 289 -15.22 1.04 -14.15
C GLU A 289 -14.07 0.18 -13.63
N ARG A 290 -13.04 0.76 -13.02
CA ARG A 290 -11.94 -0.03 -12.41
C ARG A 290 -12.20 -0.35 -10.94
N VAL A 291 -12.90 0.54 -10.23
CA VAL A 291 -13.15 0.38 -8.81
C VAL A 291 -14.38 -0.47 -8.53
N ILE A 292 -15.46 -0.32 -9.29
CA ILE A 292 -16.76 -0.95 -9.06
C ILE A 292 -17.15 -1.80 -10.27
N GLN A 293 -17.57 -3.04 -10.00
CA GLN A 293 -18.02 -3.95 -11.05
C GLN A 293 -19.33 -3.45 -11.69
N TYR A 294 -20.34 -3.10 -10.90
CA TYR A 294 -21.57 -2.44 -11.38
C TYR A 294 -21.27 -1.13 -12.13
N PRO A 295 -21.98 -0.81 -13.23
CA PRO A 295 -23.15 -1.48 -13.80
C PRO A 295 -22.84 -2.67 -14.72
N ARG A 296 -21.57 -3.05 -14.88
CA ARG A 296 -21.19 -4.18 -15.72
C ARG A 296 -21.63 -5.50 -15.06
N GLY A 297 -21.69 -6.56 -15.87
CA GLY A 297 -22.12 -7.88 -15.44
C GLY A 297 -21.23 -8.46 -14.34
N ARG A 298 -21.75 -9.47 -13.63
CA ARG A 298 -20.96 -10.33 -12.73
C ARG A 298 -19.77 -10.91 -13.50
N GLY A 299 -18.66 -11.20 -12.81
CA GLY A 299 -17.39 -11.59 -13.44
C GLY A 299 -16.56 -10.44 -14.02
N SER A 300 -17.14 -9.26 -14.27
CA SER A 300 -16.36 -8.13 -14.80
C SER A 300 -15.26 -7.69 -13.80
N PRO A 301 -14.03 -7.40 -14.27
CA PRO A 301 -12.91 -7.06 -13.38
C PRO A 301 -13.12 -5.69 -12.74
N ALA A 302 -12.90 -5.63 -11.42
CA ALA A 302 -12.92 -4.41 -10.60
C ALA A 302 -12.29 -4.70 -9.23
N ILE A 303 -11.99 -3.66 -8.44
CA ILE A 303 -11.61 -3.82 -7.03
C ILE A 303 -12.80 -4.35 -6.22
N VAL A 304 -13.97 -3.71 -6.35
CA VAL A 304 -15.24 -4.13 -5.72
C VAL A 304 -15.93 -5.13 -6.63
N GLN A 305 -15.99 -6.39 -6.19
CA GLN A 305 -16.54 -7.51 -6.94
C GLN A 305 -17.71 -8.16 -6.22
N HIS A 306 -18.60 -8.78 -7.01
CA HIS A 306 -19.66 -9.60 -6.46
C HIS A 306 -19.13 -10.92 -5.91
N VAL A 307 -19.53 -11.21 -4.67
CA VAL A 307 -19.61 -12.56 -4.12
C VAL A 307 -20.91 -12.65 -3.32
N ARG A 308 -21.68 -13.72 -3.52
CA ARG A 308 -22.96 -13.92 -2.83
C ARG A 308 -22.77 -13.92 -1.30
N GLY A 309 -23.67 -13.25 -0.58
CA GLY A 309 -23.71 -13.25 0.90
C GLY A 309 -23.14 -11.98 1.56
N HIS A 310 -22.68 -11.02 0.75
CA HIS A 310 -22.12 -9.74 1.19
C HIS A 310 -23.17 -8.62 1.08
N ALA A 311 -24.36 -8.85 1.65
CA ALA A 311 -25.48 -7.91 1.55
C ALA A 311 -25.44 -6.79 2.59
N GLU A 312 -24.83 -7.07 3.76
CA GLU A 312 -24.84 -6.21 4.96
C GLU A 312 -23.42 -5.78 5.42
N HIS A 313 -22.39 -6.26 4.74
CA HIS A 313 -20.98 -5.95 5.01
C HIS A 313 -20.18 -5.89 3.70
N ILE A 314 -19.05 -5.20 3.73
CA ILE A 314 -17.97 -5.40 2.77
C ILE A 314 -16.99 -6.42 3.33
N HIS A 315 -16.48 -7.30 2.49
CA HIS A 315 -15.31 -8.13 2.80
C HIS A 315 -14.11 -7.49 2.13
N VAL A 316 -13.14 -7.00 2.90
CA VAL A 316 -11.90 -6.40 2.39
C VAL A 316 -10.80 -7.45 2.42
N ARG A 317 -10.17 -7.72 1.27
CA ARG A 317 -8.95 -8.53 1.17
C ARG A 317 -7.75 -7.63 0.99
N PHE A 318 -6.79 -7.73 1.90
CA PHE A 318 -5.49 -7.08 1.77
C PHE A 318 -4.52 -7.93 0.94
N ARG A 319 -3.65 -7.25 0.21
CA ARG A 319 -2.52 -7.83 -0.52
C ARG A 319 -1.58 -8.53 0.47
N CYS A 320 -0.75 -9.42 -0.07
CA CYS A 320 0.39 -9.94 0.68
C CYS A 320 1.31 -8.78 1.08
N GLY A 321 1.69 -8.77 2.37
CA GLY A 321 2.64 -7.81 2.90
C GLY A 321 4.02 -7.99 2.27
N PRO A 322 4.84 -6.93 2.20
CA PRO A 322 6.13 -6.96 1.52
C PRO A 322 7.13 -7.96 2.14
N THR A 323 6.91 -8.39 3.37
CA THR A 323 7.74 -9.36 4.09
C THR A 323 7.08 -10.74 4.24
N GLU A 324 5.94 -10.98 3.58
CA GLU A 324 5.16 -12.22 3.67
C GLU A 324 5.46 -13.14 2.49
N ALA A 325 6.71 -13.62 2.39
CA ALA A 325 7.21 -14.34 1.21
C ALA A 325 6.45 -15.63 0.85
N ARG A 326 5.68 -16.19 1.79
CA ARG A 326 4.86 -17.41 1.57
C ARG A 326 3.37 -17.10 1.39
N CYS A 327 3.00 -15.83 1.29
CA CYS A 327 1.62 -15.44 1.02
C CYS A 327 1.32 -15.57 -0.48
N GLU A 328 0.15 -16.09 -0.81
CA GLU A 328 -0.30 -16.28 -2.19
C GLU A 328 -1.62 -15.55 -2.42
N SER A 329 -1.76 -14.91 -3.59
CA SER A 329 -3.02 -14.38 -4.08
C SER A 329 -3.99 -15.52 -4.43
N TRP A 330 -5.29 -15.25 -4.34
CA TRP A 330 -6.31 -16.19 -4.81
C TRP A 330 -7.53 -15.44 -5.31
N ILE A 331 -7.96 -15.82 -6.51
CA ILE A 331 -9.13 -15.28 -7.18
C ILE A 331 -10.25 -16.31 -7.02
N TYR A 332 -11.43 -15.85 -6.58
CA TYR A 332 -12.62 -16.68 -6.68
C TYR A 332 -12.82 -17.03 -8.16
N PRO A 333 -12.83 -18.32 -8.54
CA PRO A 333 -13.20 -18.67 -9.91
C PRO A 333 -14.57 -18.05 -10.18
N ASN A 334 -14.76 -17.47 -11.36
CA ASN A 334 -16.01 -16.84 -11.74
C ASN A 334 -17.15 -17.83 -11.44
N GLU A 335 -18.01 -17.52 -10.46
CA GLU A 335 -19.27 -18.24 -10.21
C GLU A 335 -20.25 -17.86 -11.34
N GLU A 336 -19.89 -18.18 -12.58
CA GLU A 336 -20.71 -18.00 -13.78
C GLU A 336 -21.74 -19.14 -13.96
N ASP A 337 -21.77 -20.13 -13.06
CA ASP A 337 -22.41 -21.42 -13.34
C ASP A 337 -23.36 -21.96 -12.26
N ASP A 338 -23.98 -21.09 -11.48
CA ASP A 338 -25.19 -21.48 -10.72
C ASP A 338 -26.40 -20.82 -11.38
N GLY A 339 -26.92 -21.50 -12.42
CA GLY A 339 -28.14 -21.14 -13.14
C GLY A 339 -29.42 -21.10 -12.30
#